data_AF-A0A1W9PEF0-F1
#
_entry.id   AF-A0A1W9PEF0-F1
#
_cell.length_a   1.000
_cell.length_b   1.000
_cell.length_c   1.000
_cell.angle_alpha   90.00
_cell.angle_beta   90.00
_cell.angle_gamma   90.00
#
_symmetry.space_group_name_H-M   'P 1'
#
loop_
_entity.id
_entity.type
_entity.pdbx_description
1 polymer ?
#
loop_
_entity_poly.entity_id
_entity_poly.type
_entity_poly.pdbx_seq_one_letter_code
_entity_poly.pdbx_strand_id
1 'polypeptide(L)'
;MRALFFNGEKLCLVDLPRPDRPEGWVMIKVKLAGICNTDLEILRGYMDFRGVPGHEFVGEVVEGPKEILGKRVVGEINVSCGKCDMCRRGLKKHCRNIRILGMKDLNGTFGEYIVLPEENVHILPDNIPDEEAVFVEPLAAAFQVLEQVHIPPTSKVMILGDGKLGLLISKVFSYSGIPHVCVGKHEKKLEKARKWGARTLLLSDISENMFGEYDVVVDATGRENGLKLAVSFVRPQGMIVLKTTVKGSPPVNVSQIAVKEITLIGSRCGPFEPAIRALESGKIVVKDMIDSVFDLEDFQEAFERAKGSLLTPVLMSQDKALSFLISKNFSIIKNELTELFGFEPDRKVLIKKLEGDLLKPWVGSARCSEYECFVYIKLGKDSEKILRHELMHVYLTLWGRKNDVPVPLWVHEGLAGWFERIPGKIFFPAFLKPVDPISFSDYPSKESILKSFYFSCAHFFFFLDKRIPLKENFRELLEMVKHEKNWKKAIGDLLKEDFEAFHKRWFSHVKLVSFLISFGARCYNSSVEGCE
;
A
#
# COMPACT_ATOMS: atom_id res chain seq x y z
N MET A 1 0.14 2.53 -19.25
CA MET A 1 -0.37 2.39 -17.88
C MET A 1 -0.29 0.93 -17.51
N ARG A 2 0.20 0.64 -16.31
CA ARG A 2 0.25 -0.72 -15.79
C ARG A 2 -1.13 -1.15 -15.32
N ALA A 3 -1.54 -2.37 -15.67
CA ALA A 3 -2.84 -2.92 -15.28
C ALA A 3 -2.82 -4.45 -15.25
N LEU A 4 -3.73 -5.05 -14.48
CA LEU A 4 -4.01 -6.48 -14.49
C LEU A 4 -5.08 -6.77 -15.54
N PHE A 5 -4.67 -7.32 -16.68
CA PHE A 5 -5.57 -7.68 -17.77
C PHE A 5 -5.93 -9.16 -17.71
N PHE A 6 -7.23 -9.45 -17.72
CA PHE A 6 -7.79 -10.79 -17.83
C PHE A 6 -8.15 -11.08 -19.28
N ASN A 7 -7.53 -12.13 -19.86
CA ASN A 7 -7.72 -12.49 -21.26
C ASN A 7 -8.84 -13.52 -21.51
N GLY A 8 -9.56 -13.94 -20.47
CA GLY A 8 -10.55 -15.03 -20.49
C GLY A 8 -10.05 -16.33 -19.87
N GLU A 9 -8.73 -16.47 -19.65
CA GLU A 9 -8.12 -17.66 -19.07
C GLU A 9 -7.22 -17.34 -17.87
N LYS A 10 -6.44 -16.26 -17.97
CA LYS A 10 -5.47 -15.85 -16.95
C LYS A 10 -5.44 -14.34 -16.76
N LEU A 11 -5.12 -13.94 -15.53
CA LEU A 11 -4.85 -12.55 -15.15
C LEU A 11 -3.35 -12.27 -15.33
N CYS A 12 -2.99 -11.20 -16.04
CA CYS A 12 -1.61 -10.85 -16.34
C CYS A 12 -1.35 -9.37 -16.06
N LEU A 13 -0.23 -9.04 -15.42
CA LEU A 13 0.26 -7.68 -15.36
C LEU A 13 0.82 -7.26 -16.72
N VAL A 14 0.28 -6.20 -17.29
CA VAL A 14 0.63 -5.70 -18.64
C VAL A 14 0.68 -4.18 -18.68
N ASP A 15 1.36 -3.63 -19.69
CA ASP A 15 1.27 -2.23 -20.06
C ASP A 15 0.20 -2.03 -21.14
N LEU A 16 -0.79 -1.19 -20.84
CA LEU A 16 -1.87 -0.79 -21.74
C LEU A 16 -1.76 0.70 -22.10
N PRO A 17 -2.31 1.14 -23.23
CA PRO A 17 -2.56 2.56 -23.45
C PRO A 17 -3.38 3.16 -22.31
N ARG A 18 -3.15 4.44 -22.01
CA ARG A 18 -4.01 5.18 -21.08
C ARG A 18 -5.43 5.22 -21.68
N PRO A 19 -6.50 5.04 -20.90
CA PRO A 19 -7.86 5.01 -21.43
C PRO A 19 -8.23 6.36 -22.05
N ASP A 20 -8.94 6.31 -23.16
CA ASP A 20 -9.55 7.51 -23.74
C ASP A 20 -10.63 8.05 -22.80
N ARG A 21 -10.69 9.37 -22.65
CA ARG A 21 -11.68 10.07 -21.82
C ARG A 21 -12.69 10.79 -22.72
N PRO A 22 -13.92 10.28 -22.87
CA PRO A 22 -14.97 10.97 -23.59
C PRO A 22 -15.36 12.31 -22.95
N GLU A 23 -16.06 13.15 -23.69
CA GLU A 23 -16.70 14.34 -23.12
C GLU A 23 -17.74 13.96 -22.06
N GLY A 24 -17.81 14.73 -20.96
CA GLY A 24 -18.64 14.42 -19.79
C GLY A 24 -18.10 13.28 -18.91
N TRP A 25 -16.89 12.79 -19.19
CA TRP A 25 -16.20 11.77 -18.41
C TRP A 25 -14.96 12.37 -17.73
N VAL A 26 -14.61 11.78 -16.61
CA VAL A 26 -13.41 12.10 -15.85
C VAL A 26 -12.42 10.94 -15.91
N MET A 27 -11.14 11.27 -15.87
CA MET A 27 -10.09 10.29 -15.69
C MET A 27 -9.62 10.32 -14.24
N ILE A 28 -9.57 9.13 -13.65
CA ILE A 28 -9.26 8.95 -12.24
C ILE A 28 -7.98 8.13 -12.17
N LYS A 29 -6.98 8.63 -11.45
CA LYS A 29 -5.80 7.85 -11.04
C LYS A 29 -6.20 7.01 -9.83
N VAL A 30 -6.17 5.69 -9.98
CA VAL A 30 -6.53 4.78 -8.88
C VAL A 30 -5.44 4.81 -7.81
N LYS A 31 -5.84 4.93 -6.54
CA LYS A 31 -4.93 4.89 -5.38
C LYS A 31 -4.97 3.54 -4.69
N LEU A 32 -6.18 3.02 -4.44
CA LEU A 32 -6.44 1.70 -3.87
C LEU A 32 -7.61 1.06 -4.59
N ALA A 33 -7.56 -0.25 -4.77
CA ALA A 33 -8.67 -1.06 -5.25
C ALA A 33 -8.94 -2.24 -4.30
N GLY A 34 -10.20 -2.62 -4.11
CA GLY A 34 -10.60 -3.79 -3.32
C GLY A 34 -10.80 -5.00 -4.22
N ILE A 35 -10.38 -6.19 -3.76
CA ILE A 35 -10.76 -7.45 -4.41
C ILE A 35 -12.12 -7.91 -3.86
N CYS A 36 -13.08 -8.10 -4.75
CA CYS A 36 -14.39 -8.64 -4.46
C CYS A 36 -14.49 -10.12 -4.87
N ASN A 37 -15.40 -10.85 -4.24
CA ASN A 37 -15.69 -12.22 -4.67
C ASN A 37 -16.17 -12.27 -6.13
N THR A 38 -16.83 -11.21 -6.60
CA THR A 38 -17.21 -11.04 -8.01
C THR A 38 -16.00 -11.07 -8.95
N ASP A 39 -14.86 -10.49 -8.55
CA ASP A 39 -13.64 -10.55 -9.37
C ASP A 39 -13.12 -12.00 -9.46
N LEU A 40 -13.20 -12.77 -8.35
CA LEU A 40 -12.86 -14.20 -8.36
C LEU A 40 -13.78 -15.01 -9.28
N GLU A 41 -15.07 -14.67 -9.32
CA GLU A 41 -16.02 -15.32 -10.24
C GLU A 41 -15.79 -14.93 -11.70
N ILE A 42 -15.40 -13.68 -11.98
CA ILE A 42 -14.98 -13.23 -13.32
C ILE A 42 -13.81 -14.06 -13.83
N LEU A 43 -12.80 -14.30 -12.99
CA LEU A 43 -11.67 -15.17 -13.34
C LEU A 43 -12.08 -16.64 -13.57
N ARG A 44 -13.27 -17.05 -13.12
CA ARG A 44 -13.88 -18.37 -13.36
C ARG A 44 -14.87 -18.38 -14.55
N GLY A 45 -14.91 -17.30 -15.33
CA GLY A 45 -15.74 -17.16 -16.53
C GLY A 45 -17.11 -16.53 -16.30
N TYR A 46 -17.35 -15.89 -15.14
CA TYR A 46 -18.57 -15.10 -14.95
C TYR A 46 -18.62 -13.92 -15.93
N MET A 47 -19.79 -13.71 -16.54
CA MET A 47 -20.06 -12.68 -17.56
C MET A 47 -19.22 -12.73 -18.85
N ASP A 48 -18.42 -13.78 -19.05
CA ASP A 48 -17.49 -13.91 -20.20
C ASP A 48 -16.62 -12.64 -20.39
N PHE A 49 -16.21 -12.03 -19.27
CA PHE A 49 -15.50 -10.76 -19.29
C PHE A 49 -14.04 -10.94 -19.72
N ARG A 50 -13.56 -10.01 -20.56
CA ARG A 50 -12.14 -9.84 -20.92
C ARG A 50 -11.79 -8.36 -20.82
N GLY A 51 -10.71 -8.04 -20.12
CA GLY A 51 -10.36 -6.66 -19.79
C GLY A 51 -9.68 -6.55 -18.43
N VAL A 52 -9.57 -5.33 -17.92
CA VAL A 52 -9.07 -5.09 -16.55
C VAL A 52 -10.21 -5.28 -15.55
N PRO A 53 -10.15 -6.21 -14.58
CA PRO A 53 -11.19 -6.36 -13.56
C PRO A 53 -11.10 -5.30 -12.44
N GLY A 54 -11.97 -5.41 -11.43
CA GLY A 54 -11.98 -4.55 -10.25
C GLY A 54 -13.00 -3.41 -10.33
N HIS A 55 -13.73 -3.20 -9.24
CA HIS A 55 -14.85 -2.25 -9.18
C HIS A 55 -15.02 -1.56 -7.82
N GLU A 56 -14.22 -1.92 -6.82
CA GLU A 56 -14.16 -1.25 -5.51
C GLU A 56 -12.88 -0.42 -5.49
N PHE A 57 -12.95 0.90 -5.30
CA PHE A 57 -11.75 1.75 -5.36
C PHE A 57 -11.90 3.10 -4.67
N VAL A 58 -10.74 3.72 -4.40
CA VAL A 58 -10.59 5.17 -4.22
C VAL A 58 -9.52 5.69 -5.16
N GLY A 59 -9.73 6.88 -5.72
CA GLY A 59 -8.80 7.51 -6.65
C GLY A 59 -8.82 9.04 -6.57
N GLU A 60 -8.04 9.66 -7.45
CA GLU A 60 -7.98 11.12 -7.60
C GLU A 60 -8.32 11.50 -9.05
N VAL A 61 -9.17 12.51 -9.24
CA VAL A 61 -9.48 13.01 -10.58
C VAL A 61 -8.26 13.74 -11.14
N VAL A 62 -7.70 13.24 -12.25
CA VAL A 62 -6.53 13.82 -12.91
C VAL A 62 -6.87 14.54 -14.22
N GLU A 63 -8.03 14.27 -14.80
CA GLU A 63 -8.57 14.99 -15.95
C GLU A 63 -10.11 15.06 -15.87
N GLY A 64 -10.69 16.23 -16.13
CA GLY A 64 -12.13 16.45 -16.00
C GLY A 64 -12.45 17.95 -15.83
N PRO A 65 -13.68 18.27 -15.40
CA PRO A 65 -14.06 19.62 -14.98
C PRO A 65 -13.13 20.16 -13.89
N LYS A 66 -12.91 21.48 -13.88
CA LYS A 66 -11.95 22.14 -12.97
C LYS A 66 -12.37 22.01 -11.50
N GLU A 67 -13.66 21.92 -11.25
CA GLU A 67 -14.30 21.90 -9.93
C GLU A 67 -13.93 20.64 -9.14
N ILE A 68 -13.70 19.53 -9.85
CA ILE A 68 -13.41 18.22 -9.25
C ILE A 68 -11.98 17.74 -9.51
N LEU A 69 -11.19 18.49 -10.28
CA LEU A 69 -9.78 18.17 -10.53
C LEU A 69 -8.97 18.13 -9.23
N GLY A 70 -8.17 17.07 -9.04
CA GLY A 70 -7.39 16.82 -7.82
C GLY A 70 -8.21 16.34 -6.63
N LYS A 71 -9.54 16.20 -6.76
CA LYS A 71 -10.39 15.69 -5.67
C LYS A 71 -10.26 14.17 -5.53
N ARG A 72 -10.29 13.71 -4.28
CA ARG A 72 -10.42 12.29 -3.93
C ARG A 72 -11.84 11.84 -4.20
N VAL A 73 -11.97 10.70 -4.88
CA VAL A 73 -13.26 10.21 -5.34
C VAL A 73 -13.38 8.69 -5.23
N VAL A 74 -14.62 8.24 -5.10
CA VAL A 74 -15.08 6.88 -5.41
C VAL A 74 -16.09 6.96 -6.55
N GLY A 75 -16.46 5.83 -7.16
CA GLY A 75 -17.37 5.83 -8.29
C GLY A 75 -18.37 4.69 -8.30
N GLU A 76 -19.59 4.99 -8.74
CA GLU A 76 -20.62 4.00 -9.01
C GLU A 76 -20.25 3.16 -10.23
N ILE A 77 -20.40 1.84 -10.07
CA ILE A 77 -19.94 0.85 -11.05
C ILE A 77 -20.85 0.74 -12.28
N ASN A 78 -22.12 1.17 -12.16
CA ASN A 78 -23.15 0.99 -13.18
C ASN A 78 -23.28 2.27 -14.03
N VAL A 79 -22.77 2.25 -15.26
CA VAL A 79 -22.87 3.37 -16.20
C VAL A 79 -24.09 3.18 -17.09
N SER A 80 -25.08 4.05 -16.90
CA SER A 80 -26.34 4.02 -17.64
C SER A 80 -26.25 4.79 -18.97
N CYS A 81 -27.12 4.49 -19.94
CA CYS A 81 -27.14 5.23 -21.22
C CYS A 81 -27.95 6.52 -21.21
N GLY A 82 -28.65 6.84 -20.11
CA GLY A 82 -29.52 8.01 -19.97
C GLY A 82 -30.80 8.03 -20.83
N LYS A 83 -30.89 7.23 -21.90
CA LYS A 83 -31.94 7.39 -22.94
C LYS A 83 -32.98 6.27 -23.04
N CYS A 84 -32.75 5.09 -22.46
CA CYS A 84 -33.67 3.95 -22.56
C CYS A 84 -34.92 4.08 -21.65
N ASP A 85 -35.89 3.19 -21.84
CA ASP A 85 -37.12 3.08 -21.04
C ASP A 85 -36.85 3.03 -19.53
N MET A 86 -35.86 2.23 -19.10
CA MET A 86 -35.49 2.13 -17.68
C MET A 86 -34.87 3.42 -17.15
N CYS A 87 -33.97 4.05 -17.90
CA CYS A 87 -33.34 5.31 -17.51
C CYS A 87 -34.36 6.44 -17.36
N ARG A 88 -35.32 6.56 -18.29
CA ARG A 88 -36.39 7.58 -18.23
C ARG A 88 -37.31 7.40 -17.02
N ARG A 89 -37.41 6.18 -16.49
CA ARG A 89 -38.15 5.86 -15.25
C ARG A 89 -37.30 6.04 -13.98
N GLY A 90 -36.08 6.57 -14.08
CA GLY A 90 -35.16 6.70 -12.96
C GLY A 90 -34.44 5.40 -12.57
N LEU A 91 -34.70 4.29 -13.26
CA LEU A 91 -34.12 2.97 -12.99
C LEU A 91 -32.76 2.81 -13.69
N LYS A 92 -31.83 3.76 -13.46
CA LYS A 92 -30.51 3.80 -14.12
C LYS A 92 -29.71 2.50 -13.93
N LYS A 93 -29.77 1.87 -12.76
CA LYS A 93 -29.12 0.57 -12.44
C LYS A 93 -29.67 -0.62 -13.24
N HIS A 94 -30.82 -0.47 -13.90
CA HIS A 94 -31.45 -1.48 -14.75
C HIS A 94 -31.45 -1.06 -16.23
N CYS A 95 -30.54 -0.17 -16.61
CA CYS A 95 -30.40 0.29 -17.98
C CYS A 95 -30.25 -0.89 -18.97
N ARG A 96 -30.98 -0.82 -20.10
CA ARG A 96 -30.89 -1.83 -21.18
C ARG A 96 -29.48 -1.93 -21.77
N ASN A 97 -28.78 -0.79 -21.83
CA ASN A 97 -27.44 -0.64 -22.39
C ASN A 97 -26.42 -0.36 -21.28
N ILE A 98 -26.59 -1.02 -20.13
CA ILE A 98 -25.71 -0.83 -18.98
C ILE A 98 -24.30 -1.31 -19.31
N ARG A 99 -23.32 -0.48 -18.97
CA ARG A 99 -21.91 -0.84 -18.88
C ARG A 99 -21.52 -0.89 -17.40
N ILE A 100 -20.64 -1.81 -17.04
CA ILE A 100 -20.28 -2.10 -15.66
C ILE A 100 -18.77 -2.08 -15.52
N LEU A 101 -18.27 -1.15 -14.70
CA LEU A 101 -16.83 -1.00 -14.41
C LEU A 101 -16.22 -2.34 -14.00
N GLY A 102 -15.19 -2.78 -14.73
CA GLY A 102 -14.45 -4.02 -14.43
C GLY A 102 -15.21 -5.31 -14.64
N MET A 103 -16.40 -5.28 -15.27
CA MET A 103 -17.24 -6.47 -15.45
C MET A 103 -17.93 -6.56 -16.81
N LYS A 104 -18.25 -5.42 -17.46
CA LYS A 104 -18.97 -5.40 -18.74
C LYS A 104 -18.72 -4.09 -19.49
N ASP A 105 -18.12 -4.16 -20.67
CA ASP A 105 -17.90 -3.03 -21.58
C ASP A 105 -17.07 -1.85 -21.02
N LEU A 106 -16.47 -1.99 -19.83
CA LEU A 106 -15.59 -1.01 -19.20
C LEU A 106 -14.47 -1.71 -18.43
N ASN A 107 -13.23 -1.26 -18.65
CA ASN A 107 -12.07 -1.67 -17.84
C ASN A 107 -12.20 -1.13 -16.41
N GLY A 108 -11.77 -1.96 -15.46
CA GLY A 108 -11.90 -1.78 -14.03
C GLY A 108 -10.66 -1.21 -13.35
N THR A 109 -10.66 -1.35 -12.01
CA THR A 109 -9.81 -0.59 -11.10
C THR A 109 -8.45 -1.22 -10.82
N PHE A 110 -8.18 -2.43 -11.30
CA PHE A 110 -6.86 -3.04 -11.20
C PHE A 110 -5.89 -2.50 -12.27
N GLY A 111 -5.78 -1.18 -12.37
CA GLY A 111 -4.90 -0.47 -13.29
C GLY A 111 -4.77 1.00 -12.91
N GLU A 112 -3.70 1.65 -13.37
CA GLU A 112 -3.33 2.99 -12.85
C GLU A 112 -4.39 4.07 -13.10
N TYR A 113 -5.19 3.92 -14.16
CA TYR A 113 -6.23 4.87 -14.52
C TYR A 113 -7.52 4.16 -14.93
N ILE A 114 -8.64 4.78 -14.55
CA ILE A 114 -9.97 4.45 -15.06
C ILE A 114 -10.65 5.72 -15.59
N VAL A 115 -11.73 5.54 -16.34
CA VAL A 115 -12.62 6.63 -16.74
C VAL A 115 -14.05 6.30 -16.34
N LEU A 116 -14.76 7.31 -15.83
CA LEU A 116 -16.18 7.23 -15.48
C LEU A 116 -16.90 8.50 -15.93
N PRO A 117 -18.21 8.44 -16.24
CA PRO A 117 -19.02 9.65 -16.36
C PRO A 117 -18.90 10.49 -15.09
N GLU A 118 -18.90 11.81 -15.22
CA GLU A 118 -18.90 12.72 -14.07
C GLU A 118 -20.04 12.40 -13.09
N GLU A 119 -21.24 12.09 -13.59
CA GLU A 119 -22.41 11.74 -12.77
C GLU A 119 -22.25 10.46 -11.94
N ASN A 120 -21.28 9.61 -12.28
CA ASN A 120 -21.00 8.36 -11.56
C ASN A 120 -19.99 8.57 -10.42
N VAL A 121 -19.43 9.76 -10.25
CA VAL A 121 -18.31 10.01 -9.34
C VAL A 121 -18.78 10.76 -8.11
N HIS A 122 -18.35 10.28 -6.95
CA HIS A 122 -18.67 10.87 -5.65
C HIS A 122 -17.40 11.42 -5.03
N ILE A 123 -17.41 12.72 -4.69
CA ILE A 123 -16.31 13.36 -3.97
C ILE A 123 -16.29 12.87 -2.53
N LEU A 124 -15.11 12.50 -2.06
CA LEU A 124 -14.92 12.05 -0.69
C LEU A 124 -14.59 13.22 0.25
N PRO A 125 -15.20 13.26 1.45
CA PRO A 125 -14.73 14.08 2.56
C PRO A 125 -13.29 13.76 2.95
N ASP A 126 -12.52 14.79 3.34
CA ASP A 126 -11.09 14.67 3.65
C ASP A 126 -10.80 13.76 4.86
N ASN A 127 -11.76 13.62 5.78
CA ASN A 127 -11.61 12.84 7.00
C ASN A 127 -11.79 11.32 6.80
N ILE A 128 -12.24 10.86 5.62
CA ILE A 128 -12.32 9.43 5.31
C ILE A 128 -10.94 8.97 4.82
N PRO A 129 -10.25 8.02 5.47
CA PRO A 129 -8.99 7.46 4.97
C PRO A 129 -9.19 6.70 3.65
N ASP A 130 -8.15 6.64 2.81
CA ASP A 130 -8.24 5.94 1.52
C ASP A 130 -8.60 4.47 1.70
N GLU A 131 -8.05 3.82 2.72
CA GLU A 131 -8.28 2.40 3.01
C GLU A 131 -9.74 2.10 3.37
N GLU A 132 -10.43 3.05 4.00
CA GLU A 132 -11.85 2.93 4.32
C GLU A 132 -12.72 3.31 3.12
N ALA A 133 -12.29 4.28 2.31
CA ALA A 133 -13.01 4.71 1.12
C ALA A 133 -13.20 3.58 0.07
N VAL A 134 -12.27 2.62 -0.01
CA VAL A 134 -12.43 1.43 -0.86
C VAL A 134 -13.72 0.64 -0.54
N PHE A 135 -14.20 0.69 0.71
CA PHE A 135 -15.42 -0.01 1.12
C PHE A 135 -16.70 0.73 0.75
N VAL A 136 -16.66 1.93 0.14
CA VAL A 136 -17.91 2.66 -0.15
C VAL A 136 -18.86 1.84 -1.03
N GLU A 137 -18.38 1.19 -2.09
CA GLU A 137 -19.22 0.35 -2.95
C GLU A 137 -19.85 -0.83 -2.18
N PRO A 138 -19.09 -1.69 -1.47
CA PRO A 138 -19.70 -2.82 -0.79
C PRO A 138 -20.53 -2.40 0.43
N LEU A 139 -20.22 -1.27 1.06
CA LEU A 139 -21.03 -0.70 2.14
C LEU A 139 -22.33 -0.09 1.59
N ALA A 140 -22.30 0.54 0.42
CA ALA A 140 -23.50 0.98 -0.29
C ALA A 140 -24.41 -0.21 -0.58
N ALA A 141 -23.85 -1.32 -1.08
CA ALA A 141 -24.60 -2.57 -1.24
C ALA A 141 -25.23 -3.04 0.09
N ALA A 142 -24.55 -2.93 1.23
CA ALA A 142 -25.15 -3.26 2.52
C ALA A 142 -26.32 -2.31 2.90
N PHE A 143 -26.15 -0.99 2.73
CA PHE A 143 -27.22 0.00 2.97
C PHE A 143 -28.46 -0.20 2.11
N GLN A 144 -28.31 -0.76 0.90
CA GLN A 144 -29.45 -1.05 0.02
C GLN A 144 -30.55 -1.89 0.69
N VAL A 145 -30.21 -2.71 1.69
CA VAL A 145 -31.21 -3.48 2.44
C VAL A 145 -32.19 -2.54 3.14
N LEU A 146 -31.69 -1.49 3.79
CA LEU A 146 -32.50 -0.51 4.53
C LEU A 146 -33.22 0.47 3.61
N GLU A 147 -32.67 0.72 2.41
CA GLU A 147 -33.35 1.53 1.39
C GLU A 147 -34.57 0.83 0.78
N GLN A 148 -34.56 -0.50 0.75
CA GLN A 148 -35.66 -1.31 0.17
C GLN A 148 -36.67 -1.78 1.22
N VAL A 149 -36.24 -1.92 2.47
CA VAL A 149 -37.02 -2.59 3.52
C VAL A 149 -37.05 -1.73 4.76
N HIS A 150 -38.26 -1.36 5.17
CA HIS A 150 -38.48 -0.88 6.52
C HIS A 150 -38.48 -2.07 7.49
N ILE A 151 -37.57 -2.05 8.47
CA ILE A 151 -37.47 -3.06 9.52
C ILE A 151 -37.97 -2.45 10.82
N PRO A 152 -39.17 -2.85 11.31
CA PRO A 152 -39.67 -2.41 12.61
C PRO A 152 -38.69 -2.75 13.76
N PRO A 153 -38.58 -1.90 14.79
CA PRO A 153 -37.69 -2.15 15.93
C PRO A 153 -37.97 -3.47 16.69
N THR A 154 -39.19 -4.00 16.58
CA THR A 154 -39.62 -5.25 17.24
C THR A 154 -39.36 -6.50 16.38
N SER A 155 -38.88 -6.34 15.15
CA SER A 155 -38.69 -7.46 14.23
C SER A 155 -37.55 -8.38 14.65
N LYS A 156 -37.78 -9.68 14.57
CA LYS A 156 -36.73 -10.71 14.64
C LYS A 156 -36.01 -10.76 13.29
N VAL A 157 -34.75 -10.33 13.27
CA VAL A 157 -33.93 -10.25 12.05
C VAL A 157 -32.79 -11.25 12.06
N MET A 158 -32.60 -11.95 10.93
CA MET A 158 -31.49 -12.87 10.72
C MET A 158 -30.70 -12.50 9.46
N ILE A 159 -29.38 -12.57 9.55
CA ILE A 159 -28.46 -12.50 8.40
C ILE A 159 -27.83 -13.88 8.24
N LEU A 160 -27.98 -14.47 7.06
CA LEU A 160 -27.34 -15.72 6.69
C LEU A 160 -26.08 -15.42 5.88
N GLY A 161 -24.91 -15.74 6.43
CA GLY A 161 -23.61 -15.58 5.78
C GLY A 161 -22.65 -14.69 6.58
N ASP A 162 -21.41 -15.18 6.74
CA ASP A 162 -20.30 -14.49 7.41
C ASP A 162 -19.20 -14.04 6.43
N GLY A 163 -19.54 -13.97 5.14
CA GLY A 163 -18.69 -13.34 4.13
C GLY A 163 -18.63 -11.82 4.28
N LYS A 164 -17.80 -11.15 3.46
CA LYS A 164 -17.62 -9.69 3.44
C LYS A 164 -18.95 -8.93 3.51
N LEU A 165 -19.86 -9.25 2.60
CA LEU A 165 -21.15 -8.57 2.48
C LEU A 165 -22.07 -8.85 3.69
N GLY A 166 -22.13 -10.09 4.18
CA GLY A 166 -22.92 -10.43 5.37
C GLY A 166 -22.46 -9.69 6.62
N LEU A 167 -21.13 -9.57 6.81
CA LEU A 167 -20.56 -8.77 7.89
C LEU A 167 -20.82 -7.27 7.71
N LEU A 168 -20.72 -6.74 6.49
CA LEU A 168 -21.04 -5.33 6.23
C LEU A 168 -22.52 -5.02 6.51
N ILE A 169 -23.44 -5.92 6.15
CA ILE A 169 -24.88 -5.80 6.49
C ILE A 169 -25.06 -5.83 8.00
N SER A 170 -24.40 -6.76 8.70
CA SER A 170 -24.43 -6.81 10.17
C SER A 170 -23.95 -5.50 10.80
N LYS A 171 -22.86 -4.92 10.26
CA LYS A 171 -22.32 -3.65 10.72
C LYS A 171 -23.26 -2.47 10.47
N VAL A 172 -23.91 -2.43 9.30
CA VAL A 172 -24.94 -1.43 8.96
C VAL A 172 -26.16 -1.57 9.88
N PHE A 173 -26.59 -2.79 10.18
CA PHE A 173 -27.70 -3.05 11.10
C PHE A 173 -27.36 -2.61 12.52
N SER A 174 -26.17 -2.96 13.01
CA SER A 174 -25.66 -2.49 14.31
C SER A 174 -25.59 -0.96 14.38
N TYR A 175 -25.05 -0.31 13.35
CA TYR A 175 -25.01 1.15 13.25
C TYR A 175 -26.40 1.78 13.27
N SER A 176 -27.37 1.13 12.63
CA SER A 176 -28.77 1.58 12.55
C SER A 176 -29.61 1.18 13.77
N GLY A 177 -29.01 0.53 14.76
CA GLY A 177 -29.69 0.09 15.98
C GLY A 177 -30.67 -1.06 15.78
N ILE A 178 -30.49 -1.90 14.75
CA ILE A 178 -31.36 -3.04 14.43
C ILE A 178 -30.82 -4.29 15.13
N PRO A 179 -31.52 -4.84 16.15
CA PRO A 179 -31.14 -6.11 16.77
C PRO A 179 -31.25 -7.25 15.76
N HIS A 180 -30.20 -8.06 15.63
CA HIS A 180 -30.18 -9.14 14.63
C HIS A 180 -29.29 -10.30 15.07
N VAL A 181 -29.52 -11.45 14.43
CA VAL A 181 -28.67 -12.65 14.53
C VAL A 181 -27.86 -12.81 13.24
N CYS A 182 -26.54 -12.86 13.35
CA CYS A 182 -25.64 -13.17 12.23
C CYS A 182 -25.24 -14.65 12.30
N VAL A 183 -25.53 -15.40 11.24
CA VAL A 183 -25.27 -16.84 11.14
C VAL A 183 -24.14 -17.10 10.15
N GLY A 184 -23.13 -17.86 10.59
CA GLY A 184 -21.90 -18.08 9.81
C GLY A 184 -21.29 -19.45 10.01
N LYS A 185 -20.22 -19.76 9.28
CA LYS A 185 -19.46 -21.02 9.44
C LYS A 185 -18.16 -20.83 10.22
N HIS A 186 -17.69 -19.59 10.35
CA HIS A 186 -16.36 -19.28 10.84
C HIS A 186 -16.46 -18.42 12.09
N GLU A 187 -16.19 -19.03 13.26
CA GLU A 187 -16.28 -18.36 14.57
C GLU A 187 -15.47 -17.05 14.60
N LYS A 188 -14.24 -17.07 14.06
CA LYS A 188 -13.36 -15.89 13.97
C LYS A 188 -13.98 -14.71 13.20
N LYS A 189 -14.84 -14.98 12.21
CA LYS A 189 -15.53 -13.93 11.44
C LYS A 189 -16.74 -13.41 12.22
N LEU A 190 -17.48 -14.32 12.86
CA LEU A 190 -18.61 -13.99 13.71
C LEU A 190 -18.22 -13.16 14.94
N GLU A 191 -17.02 -13.39 15.51
CA GLU A 191 -16.48 -12.56 16.59
C GLU A 191 -16.48 -11.06 16.26
N LYS A 192 -16.30 -10.68 14.99
CA LYS A 192 -16.38 -9.27 14.56
C LYS A 192 -17.81 -8.73 14.68
N ALA A 193 -18.79 -9.46 14.15
CA ALA A 193 -20.21 -9.11 14.28
C ALA A 193 -20.63 -9.00 15.75
N ARG A 194 -20.15 -9.91 16.60
CA ARG A 194 -20.38 -9.90 18.05
C ARG A 194 -19.84 -8.63 18.71
N LYS A 195 -18.63 -8.19 18.35
CA LYS A 195 -18.04 -6.92 18.83
C LYS A 195 -18.86 -5.69 18.44
N TRP A 196 -19.62 -5.77 17.35
CA TRP A 196 -20.53 -4.71 16.91
C TRP A 196 -21.94 -4.84 17.53
N GLY A 197 -22.15 -5.76 18.47
CA GLY A 197 -23.42 -5.94 19.18
C GLY A 197 -24.41 -6.90 18.54
N ALA A 198 -24.02 -7.61 17.47
CA ALA A 198 -24.87 -8.66 16.90
C ALA A 198 -24.90 -9.91 17.79
N ARG A 199 -26.05 -10.59 17.88
CA ARG A 199 -26.06 -11.98 18.31
C ARG A 199 -25.49 -12.82 17.18
N THR A 200 -24.71 -13.85 17.49
CA THR A 200 -24.04 -14.68 16.48
C THR A 200 -24.34 -16.14 16.71
N LEU A 201 -24.44 -16.93 15.63
CA LEU A 201 -24.64 -18.37 15.70
C LEU A 201 -23.81 -19.08 14.63
N LEU A 202 -23.18 -20.19 14.97
CA LEU A 202 -22.59 -21.07 13.97
C LEU A 202 -23.69 -21.83 13.22
N LEU A 203 -23.50 -22.04 11.93
CA LEU A 203 -24.43 -22.79 11.08
C LEU A 203 -24.67 -24.22 11.61
N SER A 204 -23.66 -24.81 12.26
CA SER A 204 -23.77 -26.12 12.92
C SER A 204 -24.72 -26.14 14.10
N ASP A 205 -24.95 -24.98 14.71
CA ASP A 205 -25.70 -24.85 15.97
C ASP A 205 -27.16 -24.43 15.69
N ILE A 206 -27.57 -24.48 14.43
CA ILE A 206 -28.96 -24.26 14.04
C ILE A 206 -29.83 -25.41 14.55
N SER A 207 -30.89 -25.06 15.25
CA SER A 207 -31.94 -25.96 15.72
C SER A 207 -33.28 -25.65 15.05
N GLU A 208 -34.12 -26.67 14.88
CA GLU A 208 -35.41 -26.57 14.17
C GLU A 208 -36.42 -25.64 14.85
N ASN A 209 -36.31 -25.42 16.16
CA ASN A 209 -37.16 -24.48 16.90
C ASN A 209 -36.97 -23.01 16.49
N MET A 210 -35.98 -22.69 15.66
CA MET A 210 -35.79 -21.38 15.07
C MET A 210 -36.50 -21.21 13.72
N PHE A 211 -37.05 -22.29 13.15
CA PHE A 211 -37.71 -22.24 11.86
C PHE A 211 -39.07 -21.56 11.95
N GLY A 212 -39.37 -20.69 10.98
CA GLY A 212 -40.61 -19.94 10.94
C GLY A 212 -40.71 -18.81 11.97
N GLU A 213 -39.60 -18.39 12.58
CA GLU A 213 -39.58 -17.44 13.70
C GLU A 213 -39.17 -16.01 13.32
N TYR A 214 -38.53 -15.80 12.17
CA TYR A 214 -37.92 -14.51 11.83
C TYR A 214 -38.80 -13.68 10.90
N ASP A 215 -38.96 -12.40 11.22
CA ASP A 215 -39.70 -11.43 10.40
C ASP A 215 -38.95 -11.08 9.11
N VAL A 216 -37.62 -10.92 9.21
CA VAL A 216 -36.76 -10.56 8.08
C VAL A 216 -35.53 -11.46 8.08
N VAL A 217 -35.28 -12.09 6.93
CA VAL A 217 -34.07 -12.89 6.70
C VAL A 217 -33.29 -12.32 5.52
N VAL A 218 -32.02 -11.97 5.73
CA VAL A 218 -31.13 -11.51 4.65
C VAL A 218 -30.23 -12.66 4.24
N ASP A 219 -30.36 -13.14 3.01
CA ASP A 219 -29.44 -14.12 2.43
C ASP A 219 -28.25 -13.41 1.78
N ALA A 220 -27.10 -13.51 2.44
CA ALA A 220 -25.80 -13.06 1.96
C ALA A 220 -24.79 -14.22 1.91
N THR A 221 -25.28 -15.45 1.76
CA THR A 221 -24.44 -16.66 1.79
C THR A 221 -23.60 -16.86 0.53
N GLY A 222 -24.04 -16.36 -0.62
CA GLY A 222 -23.39 -16.63 -1.90
C GLY A 222 -23.56 -18.09 -2.38
N ARG A 223 -24.52 -18.86 -1.83
CA ARG A 223 -24.64 -20.32 -2.07
C ARG A 223 -26.02 -20.70 -2.57
N GLU A 224 -26.08 -21.74 -3.41
CA GLU A 224 -27.33 -22.24 -4.02
C GLU A 224 -28.41 -22.58 -2.98
N ASN A 225 -28.02 -23.14 -1.84
CA ASN A 225 -28.95 -23.50 -0.76
C ASN A 225 -29.33 -22.32 0.17
N GLY A 226 -28.80 -21.11 -0.06
CA GLY A 226 -29.04 -19.93 0.78
C GLY A 226 -30.52 -19.58 0.88
N LEU A 227 -31.21 -19.46 -0.27
CA LEU A 227 -32.64 -19.16 -0.32
C LEU A 227 -33.48 -20.26 0.35
N LYS A 228 -33.16 -21.54 0.14
CA LYS A 228 -33.87 -22.65 0.80
C LYS A 228 -33.80 -22.52 2.32
N LEU A 229 -32.61 -22.21 2.83
CA LEU A 229 -32.39 -21.99 4.26
C LEU A 229 -33.10 -20.73 4.76
N ALA A 230 -33.11 -19.64 3.98
CA ALA A 230 -33.85 -18.43 4.35
C ALA A 230 -35.36 -18.71 4.48
N VAL A 231 -35.93 -19.52 3.57
CA VAL A 231 -37.35 -19.93 3.61
C VAL A 231 -37.69 -20.78 4.84
N SER A 232 -36.74 -21.55 5.40
CA SER A 232 -37.00 -22.30 6.64
C SER A 232 -37.05 -21.39 7.86
N PHE A 233 -36.28 -20.30 7.90
CA PHE A 233 -36.24 -19.38 9.05
C PHE A 233 -37.35 -18.33 9.05
N VAL A 234 -37.78 -17.88 7.87
CA VAL A 234 -38.78 -16.81 7.79
C VAL A 234 -40.17 -17.31 8.22
N ARG A 235 -40.86 -16.50 9.02
CA ARG A 235 -42.25 -16.76 9.42
C ARG A 235 -43.23 -16.57 8.26
N PRO A 236 -44.48 -17.08 8.35
CA PRO A 236 -45.54 -16.68 7.44
C PRO A 236 -45.71 -15.15 7.39
N GLN A 237 -45.91 -14.61 6.19
CA GLN A 237 -45.95 -13.17 5.88
C GLN A 237 -44.67 -12.40 6.26
N GLY A 238 -43.56 -13.10 6.48
CA GLY A 238 -42.25 -12.51 6.65
C GLY A 238 -41.57 -12.19 5.31
N MET A 239 -40.36 -11.66 5.40
CA MET A 239 -39.63 -11.14 4.26
C MET A 239 -38.24 -11.78 4.14
N ILE A 240 -37.83 -12.05 2.90
CA ILE A 240 -36.46 -12.44 2.58
C ILE A 240 -35.83 -11.41 1.64
N VAL A 241 -34.68 -10.88 2.02
CA VAL A 241 -33.85 -10.00 1.17
C VAL A 241 -32.70 -10.80 0.59
N LEU A 242 -32.66 -10.92 -0.74
CA LEU A 242 -31.66 -11.67 -1.47
C LEU A 242 -30.50 -10.76 -1.89
N LYS A 243 -29.36 -10.89 -1.19
CA LYS A 243 -28.07 -10.28 -1.54
C LYS A 243 -27.10 -11.27 -2.22
N THR A 244 -27.54 -12.51 -2.35
CA THR A 244 -26.81 -13.62 -2.98
C THR A 244 -27.08 -13.69 -4.48
N THR A 245 -26.02 -13.85 -5.28
CA THR A 245 -26.08 -14.29 -6.68
C THR A 245 -25.36 -15.63 -6.81
N VAL A 246 -25.99 -16.63 -7.41
CA VAL A 246 -25.42 -17.98 -7.58
C VAL A 246 -25.45 -18.39 -9.05
N LYS A 247 -24.46 -19.19 -9.45
CA LYS A 247 -24.44 -19.84 -10.75
C LYS A 247 -25.30 -21.10 -10.65
N GLY A 248 -26.42 -21.17 -11.39
CA GLY A 248 -27.31 -22.33 -11.39
C GLY A 248 -28.73 -22.03 -10.89
N SER A 249 -29.52 -23.08 -10.68
CA SER A 249 -30.91 -23.01 -10.23
C SER A 249 -31.00 -23.36 -8.74
N PRO A 250 -31.25 -22.39 -7.84
CA PRO A 250 -31.41 -22.66 -6.42
C PRO A 250 -32.52 -23.69 -6.17
N PRO A 251 -32.31 -24.73 -5.34
CA PRO A 251 -33.33 -25.70 -5.02
C PRO A 251 -34.32 -25.11 -4.01
N VAL A 252 -35.31 -24.35 -4.48
CA VAL A 252 -36.34 -23.71 -3.64
C VAL A 252 -37.74 -24.25 -3.95
N ASN A 253 -38.52 -24.50 -2.89
CA ASN A 253 -39.93 -24.84 -3.02
C ASN A 253 -40.77 -23.56 -3.09
N VAL A 254 -41.11 -23.13 -4.31
CA VAL A 254 -41.92 -21.92 -4.54
C VAL A 254 -43.34 -22.03 -3.97
N SER A 255 -43.90 -23.23 -3.82
CA SER A 255 -45.20 -23.43 -3.17
C SER A 255 -45.16 -23.03 -1.69
N GLN A 256 -44.04 -23.24 -0.99
CA GLN A 256 -43.89 -22.76 0.39
C GLN A 256 -43.87 -21.23 0.46
N ILE A 257 -43.25 -20.56 -0.52
CA ILE A 257 -43.26 -19.09 -0.60
C ILE A 257 -44.68 -18.58 -0.78
N ALA A 258 -45.46 -19.18 -1.68
CA ALA A 258 -46.84 -18.79 -1.92
C ALA A 258 -47.76 -19.08 -0.72
N VAL A 259 -47.71 -20.29 -0.16
CA VAL A 259 -48.56 -20.70 0.97
C VAL A 259 -48.27 -19.89 2.24
N LYS A 260 -47.00 -19.57 2.50
CA LYS A 260 -46.60 -18.73 3.63
C LYS A 260 -46.71 -17.23 3.31
N GLU A 261 -47.12 -16.84 2.11
CA GLU A 261 -47.19 -15.44 1.67
C GLU A 261 -45.87 -14.67 1.91
N ILE A 262 -44.73 -15.31 1.66
CA ILE A 262 -43.41 -14.73 1.91
C ILE A 262 -43.12 -13.64 0.87
N THR A 263 -42.71 -12.46 1.33
CA THR A 263 -42.22 -11.40 0.44
C THR A 263 -40.75 -11.64 0.09
N LEU A 264 -40.44 -11.82 -1.19
CA LEU A 264 -39.07 -11.96 -1.69
C LEU A 264 -38.59 -10.66 -2.35
N ILE A 265 -37.45 -10.13 -1.90
CA ILE A 265 -36.88 -8.89 -2.41
C ILE A 265 -35.50 -9.15 -3.00
N GLY A 266 -35.35 -8.87 -4.30
CA GLY A 266 -34.03 -8.84 -4.94
C GLY A 266 -33.27 -7.57 -4.58
N SER A 267 -32.00 -7.71 -4.18
CA SER A 267 -31.17 -6.59 -3.76
C SER A 267 -29.73 -6.75 -4.26
N ARG A 268 -29.22 -5.75 -4.99
CA ARG A 268 -27.88 -5.78 -5.60
C ARG A 268 -27.02 -4.61 -5.12
N CYS A 269 -26.91 -3.54 -5.90
CA CYS A 269 -26.08 -2.37 -5.60
C CYS A 269 -26.89 -1.28 -4.87
N GLY A 270 -26.27 -0.58 -3.91
CA GLY A 270 -26.92 0.50 -3.17
C GLY A 270 -26.49 1.91 -3.55
N PRO A 271 -27.07 2.95 -2.92
CA PRO A 271 -26.62 4.33 -3.04
C PRO A 271 -25.33 4.55 -2.26
N PHE A 272 -24.42 5.36 -2.80
CA PHE A 272 -23.11 5.61 -2.19
C PHE A 272 -23.18 6.62 -1.05
N GLU A 273 -24.12 7.56 -1.11
CA GLU A 273 -24.20 8.67 -0.17
C GLU A 273 -24.44 8.22 1.29
N PRO A 274 -25.32 7.24 1.59
CA PRO A 274 -25.43 6.70 2.95
C PRO A 274 -24.13 6.05 3.44
N ALA A 275 -23.42 5.35 2.56
CA ALA A 275 -22.14 4.72 2.89
C ALA A 275 -21.06 5.76 3.19
N ILE A 276 -20.95 6.80 2.36
CA ILE A 276 -20.01 7.92 2.57
C ILE A 276 -20.32 8.62 3.89
N ARG A 277 -21.58 9.00 4.16
CA ARG A 277 -21.97 9.65 5.42
C ARG A 277 -21.68 8.78 6.64
N ALA A 278 -21.87 7.46 6.54
CA ALA A 278 -21.62 6.55 7.64
C ALA A 278 -20.12 6.47 7.97
N LEU A 279 -19.25 6.40 6.95
CA LEU A 279 -17.80 6.44 7.13
C LEU A 279 -17.32 7.81 7.62
N GLU A 280 -17.83 8.89 7.03
CA GLU A 280 -17.54 10.28 7.43
C GLU A 280 -17.85 10.52 8.92
N SER A 281 -18.93 9.93 9.43
CA SER A 281 -19.32 10.07 10.84
C SER A 281 -18.37 9.38 11.83
N GLY A 282 -17.47 8.50 11.34
CA GLY A 282 -16.59 7.68 12.17
C GLY A 282 -17.30 6.60 13.01
N LYS A 283 -18.62 6.47 12.89
CA LYS A 283 -19.42 5.47 13.63
C LYS A 283 -19.37 4.09 12.99
N ILE A 284 -19.24 4.03 11.66
CA ILE A 284 -18.85 2.81 10.95
C ILE A 284 -17.36 2.92 10.64
N VAL A 285 -16.54 2.09 11.29
CA VAL A 285 -15.11 1.97 11.02
C VAL A 285 -14.86 0.64 10.35
N VAL A 286 -14.36 0.61 9.12
CA VAL A 286 -14.17 -0.66 8.35
C VAL A 286 -12.73 -1.15 8.34
N LYS A 287 -11.82 -0.44 9.01
CA LYS A 287 -10.40 -0.78 9.08
C LYS A 287 -10.13 -2.20 9.60
N ASP A 288 -10.97 -2.70 10.50
CA ASP A 288 -10.89 -4.06 11.05
C ASP A 288 -11.32 -5.15 10.04
N MET A 289 -11.88 -4.77 8.88
CA MET A 289 -12.25 -5.69 7.80
C MET A 289 -11.17 -5.84 6.73
N ILE A 290 -10.12 -5.01 6.77
CA ILE A 290 -8.95 -5.12 5.91
C ILE A 290 -8.09 -6.28 6.40
N ASP A 291 -7.84 -7.25 5.53
CA ASP A 291 -6.97 -8.39 5.83
C ASP A 291 -5.50 -8.07 5.53
N SER A 292 -5.20 -7.57 4.33
CA SER A 292 -3.85 -7.27 3.88
C SER A 292 -3.85 -6.32 2.68
N VAL A 293 -2.75 -5.57 2.51
CA VAL A 293 -2.57 -4.62 1.41
C VAL A 293 -1.39 -5.06 0.56
N PHE A 294 -1.59 -5.20 -0.76
CA PHE A 294 -0.59 -5.68 -1.69
C PHE A 294 -0.23 -4.67 -2.76
N ASP A 295 0.92 -4.85 -3.38
CA ASP A 295 1.24 -4.22 -4.65
C ASP A 295 0.44 -4.80 -5.82
N LEU A 296 0.35 -4.03 -6.91
CA LEU A 296 -0.21 -4.54 -8.17
C LEU A 296 0.65 -5.68 -8.73
N GLU A 297 1.97 -5.62 -8.52
CA GLU A 297 2.93 -6.65 -8.89
C GLU A 297 2.74 -7.96 -8.12
N ASP A 298 2.28 -7.88 -6.86
CA ASP A 298 2.03 -9.02 -5.98
C ASP A 298 0.60 -9.58 -6.15
N PHE A 299 -0.05 -9.30 -7.29
CA PHE A 299 -1.46 -9.65 -7.50
C PHE A 299 -1.76 -11.15 -7.34
N GLN A 300 -0.81 -12.03 -7.66
CA GLN A 300 -1.01 -13.48 -7.50
C GLN A 300 -1.28 -13.84 -6.04
N GLU A 301 -0.48 -13.30 -5.12
CA GLU A 301 -0.66 -13.48 -3.69
C GLU A 301 -1.94 -12.78 -3.21
N ALA A 302 -2.22 -11.57 -3.71
CA ALA A 302 -3.43 -10.84 -3.35
C ALA A 302 -4.71 -11.61 -3.69
N PHE A 303 -4.79 -12.18 -4.89
CA PHE A 303 -5.95 -12.97 -5.33
C PHE A 303 -6.04 -14.33 -4.63
N GLU A 304 -4.90 -14.96 -4.30
CA GLU A 304 -4.92 -16.17 -3.49
C GLU A 304 -5.42 -15.88 -2.07
N ARG A 305 -4.93 -14.80 -1.46
CA ARG A 305 -5.36 -14.36 -0.13
C ARG A 305 -6.83 -13.96 -0.11
N ALA A 306 -7.33 -13.36 -1.18
CA ALA A 306 -8.74 -12.99 -1.33
C ALA A 306 -9.69 -14.21 -1.29
N LYS A 307 -9.21 -15.42 -1.56
CA LYS A 307 -10.00 -16.65 -1.40
C LYS A 307 -10.26 -16.92 0.09
N GLY A 308 -11.38 -16.41 0.58
CA GLY A 308 -11.83 -16.63 1.95
C GLY A 308 -11.49 -15.51 2.95
N SER A 309 -10.82 -14.43 2.52
CA SER A 309 -10.61 -13.23 3.35
C SER A 309 -11.85 -12.32 3.41
N LEU A 310 -11.78 -11.26 4.22
CA LEU A 310 -12.88 -10.30 4.40
C LEU A 310 -12.77 -9.08 3.48
N LEU A 311 -11.58 -8.52 3.28
CA LEU A 311 -11.23 -7.67 2.15
C LEU A 311 -9.72 -7.69 1.99
N THR A 312 -9.25 -7.81 0.75
CA THR A 312 -7.82 -7.70 0.41
C THR A 312 -7.63 -6.52 -0.55
N PRO A 313 -7.35 -5.30 -0.03
CA PRO A 313 -6.99 -4.19 -0.88
C PRO A 313 -5.69 -4.43 -1.66
N VAL A 314 -5.66 -3.97 -2.91
CA VAL A 314 -4.45 -3.83 -3.73
C VAL A 314 -4.16 -2.34 -3.85
N LEU A 315 -2.97 -1.96 -3.42
CA LEU A 315 -2.43 -0.61 -3.47
C LEU A 315 -1.83 -0.32 -4.83
N MET A 316 -2.26 0.81 -5.39
CA MET A 316 -1.72 1.39 -6.60
C MET A 316 -0.87 2.60 -6.22
N SER A 317 0.40 2.37 -5.88
CA SER A 317 1.33 3.46 -5.57
C SER A 317 2.49 3.49 -6.55
N GLN A 318 2.70 4.65 -7.18
CA GLN A 318 3.90 4.95 -7.98
C GLN A 318 5.07 5.50 -7.12
N ASP A 319 4.85 5.77 -5.84
CA ASP A 319 5.84 6.39 -4.93
C ASP A 319 6.42 5.38 -3.92
N LYS A 320 6.70 4.16 -4.39
CA LYS A 320 7.11 3.05 -3.51
C LYS A 320 8.58 2.95 -3.19
N ALA A 321 9.50 3.55 -3.95
CA ALA A 321 10.92 3.38 -3.62
C ALA A 321 11.23 3.90 -2.20
N LEU A 322 10.76 5.09 -1.87
CA LEU A 322 11.13 5.77 -0.63
C LEU A 322 10.33 5.28 0.60
N SER A 323 9.01 5.08 0.48
CA SER A 323 8.18 4.62 1.60
C SER A 323 8.47 3.17 1.98
N PHE A 324 8.84 2.32 1.01
CA PHE A 324 9.26 0.94 1.23
C PHE A 324 10.68 0.87 1.80
N LEU A 325 11.63 1.68 1.30
CA LEU A 325 12.98 1.79 1.87
C LEU A 325 12.93 2.26 3.32
N ILE A 326 12.10 3.27 3.64
CA ILE A 326 11.96 3.78 5.00
C ILE A 326 11.26 2.75 5.89
N SER A 327 10.17 2.11 5.46
CA SER A 327 9.48 1.11 6.32
C SER A 327 10.33 -0.12 6.59
N LYS A 328 11.14 -0.56 5.61
CA LYS A 328 12.00 -1.75 5.71
C LYS A 328 13.27 -1.47 6.51
N ASN A 329 13.81 -0.25 6.43
CA ASN A 329 14.99 0.16 7.20
C ASN A 329 14.61 0.71 8.59
N PHE A 330 13.40 1.21 8.82
CA PHE A 330 12.99 1.69 10.15
C PHE A 330 13.06 0.59 11.20
N SER A 331 12.69 -0.66 10.86
CA SER A 331 12.90 -1.81 11.76
C SER A 331 14.37 -2.13 12.03
N ILE A 332 15.29 -1.77 11.13
CA ILE A 332 16.73 -1.98 11.27
C ILE A 332 17.33 -0.92 12.20
N ILE A 333 16.94 0.35 12.02
CA ILE A 333 17.51 1.49 12.76
C ILE A 333 16.76 1.70 14.09
N LYS A 334 15.56 1.13 14.27
CA LYS A 334 14.75 1.21 15.50
C LYS A 334 15.52 0.73 16.73
N ASN A 335 16.31 -0.34 16.60
CA ASN A 335 17.11 -0.86 17.70
C ASN A 335 18.23 0.12 18.09
N GLU A 336 18.93 0.70 17.10
CA GLU A 336 19.99 1.69 17.33
C GLU A 336 19.44 3.02 17.89
N LEU A 337 18.27 3.48 17.45
CA LEU A 337 17.61 4.69 17.98
C LEU A 337 17.10 4.49 19.41
N THR A 338 16.60 3.30 19.73
CA THR A 338 16.17 2.97 21.10
C THR A 338 17.37 2.91 22.05
N GLU A 339 18.52 2.39 21.59
CA GLU A 339 19.78 2.44 22.34
C GLU A 339 20.32 3.87 22.52
N LEU A 340 20.21 4.72 21.50
CA LEU A 340 20.71 6.10 21.52
C LEU A 340 19.89 7.05 22.42
N PHE A 341 18.59 6.84 22.52
CA PHE A 341 17.67 7.79 23.19
C PHE A 341 17.02 7.24 24.47
N GLY A 342 17.17 5.95 24.79
CA GLY A 342 16.72 5.37 26.06
C GLY A 342 15.19 5.20 26.20
N PHE A 343 14.44 5.46 25.13
CA PHE A 343 13.01 5.16 25.01
C PHE A 343 12.68 4.75 23.58
N GLU A 344 11.60 3.98 23.41
CA GLU A 344 11.14 3.51 22.10
C GLU A 344 10.34 4.62 21.40
N PRO A 345 10.81 5.18 20.27
CA PRO A 345 10.08 6.25 19.59
C PRO A 345 8.77 5.73 18.97
N ASP A 346 7.65 6.35 19.33
CA ASP A 346 6.33 5.96 18.85
C ASP A 346 5.98 6.58 17.48
N ARG A 347 5.12 5.91 16.73
CA ARG A 347 5.02 6.03 15.27
C ARG A 347 4.09 7.16 14.83
N LYS A 348 4.62 8.34 14.49
CA LYS A 348 3.93 9.30 13.59
C LYS A 348 4.92 10.14 12.77
N VAL A 349 5.13 9.73 11.51
CA VAL A 349 5.74 10.60 10.48
C VAL A 349 4.62 11.00 9.54
N LEU A 350 4.23 12.28 9.55
CA LEU A 350 3.20 12.83 8.67
C LEU A 350 3.86 13.57 7.50
N ILE A 351 3.88 12.96 6.32
CA ILE A 351 4.34 13.63 5.08
C ILE A 351 3.11 14.24 4.40
N LYS A 352 2.95 15.56 4.48
CA LYS A 352 1.90 16.29 3.76
C LYS A 352 2.48 17.02 2.55
N LYS A 353 1.89 16.79 1.37
CA LYS A 353 2.03 17.66 0.20
C LYS A 353 1.26 18.96 0.50
N LEU A 354 1.95 20.08 0.67
CA LEU A 354 1.30 21.39 0.85
C LEU A 354 1.14 22.05 -0.52
N GLU A 355 -0.10 22.29 -0.93
CA GLU A 355 -0.46 23.08 -2.12
C GLU A 355 -1.18 24.37 -1.67
N GLY A 356 -0.74 25.52 -2.19
CA GLY A 356 -1.30 26.85 -1.89
C GLY A 356 -0.31 27.83 -1.21
N ASP A 357 -0.61 29.13 -1.30
CA ASP A 357 0.24 30.29 -0.91
C ASP A 357 0.48 30.48 0.60
N LEU A 358 0.16 29.48 1.43
CA LEU A 358 0.47 29.50 2.85
C LEU A 358 1.94 29.08 3.05
N LEU A 359 2.80 30.10 3.10
CA LEU A 359 4.23 30.17 3.48
C LEU A 359 5.15 30.64 2.34
N LYS A 360 5.32 31.97 2.28
CA LYS A 360 6.45 32.68 1.65
C LYS A 360 7.81 32.18 2.20
N PRO A 361 8.95 32.43 1.53
CA PRO A 361 10.03 31.48 1.30
C PRO A 361 10.81 31.16 2.58
N TRP A 362 10.44 30.06 3.23
CA TRP A 362 11.24 29.43 4.27
C TRP A 362 11.52 28.00 3.82
N VAL A 363 12.79 27.74 3.51
CA VAL A 363 13.29 26.38 3.25
C VAL A 363 13.40 25.69 4.61
N GLY A 364 12.47 24.76 4.88
CA GLY A 364 12.54 23.76 5.95
C GLY A 364 12.65 24.29 7.38
N SER A 365 11.53 24.40 8.09
CA SER A 365 11.56 24.53 9.56
C SER A 365 11.35 23.17 10.22
N ALA A 366 12.28 22.77 11.09
CA ALA A 366 12.08 21.68 12.05
C ALA A 366 11.71 22.30 13.42
N ARG A 367 10.58 21.90 13.99
CA ARG A 367 10.24 22.17 15.39
C ARG A 367 10.35 20.85 16.15
N CYS A 368 11.22 20.81 17.15
CA CYS A 368 11.34 19.68 18.06
C CYS A 368 10.83 20.12 19.44
N SER A 369 9.97 19.30 20.02
CA SER A 369 9.65 19.31 21.45
C SER A 369 10.25 18.07 22.09
N GLU A 370 10.19 17.94 23.41
CA GLU A 370 10.71 16.78 24.15
C GLU A 370 10.12 15.43 23.70
N TYR A 371 8.99 15.42 22.98
CA TYR A 371 8.29 14.18 22.62
C TYR A 371 8.01 14.00 21.13
N GLU A 372 8.22 15.01 20.27
CA GLU A 372 7.96 14.92 18.81
C GLU A 372 8.85 15.89 18.00
N CYS A 373 9.30 15.46 16.81
CA CYS A 373 9.91 16.32 15.78
C CYS A 373 9.08 16.27 14.48
N PHE A 374 8.78 17.46 13.92
CA PHE A 374 8.06 17.61 12.65
C PHE A 374 8.98 18.19 11.56
N VAL A 375 8.90 17.65 10.34
CA VAL A 375 9.62 18.13 9.15
C VAL A 375 8.62 18.36 8.01
N TYR A 376 8.59 19.57 7.45
CA TYR A 376 7.70 19.95 6.33
C TYR A 376 8.52 20.26 5.07
N ILE A 377 8.15 19.67 3.91
CA ILE A 377 8.88 19.86 2.64
C ILE A 377 7.89 19.89 1.44
N LYS A 378 8.09 20.84 0.51
CA LYS A 378 7.40 20.91 -0.80
C LYS A 378 8.21 20.14 -1.86
N LEU A 379 7.56 19.32 -2.68
CA LEU A 379 8.24 18.43 -3.64
C LEU A 379 7.97 18.79 -5.11
N GLY A 380 9.04 18.86 -5.91
CA GLY A 380 9.06 18.82 -7.38
C GLY A 380 10.11 17.83 -7.89
N LYS A 381 10.13 17.50 -9.21
CA LYS A 381 10.96 16.41 -9.77
C LYS A 381 12.48 16.60 -9.66
N ASP A 382 13.00 17.82 -9.65
CA ASP A 382 14.44 18.09 -9.41
C ASP A 382 14.80 18.09 -7.92
N SER A 383 13.79 18.01 -7.04
CA SER A 383 13.94 18.27 -5.62
C SER A 383 14.46 17.08 -4.82
N GLU A 384 14.42 15.85 -5.33
CA GLU A 384 14.91 14.66 -4.59
C GLU A 384 16.45 14.65 -4.46
N LYS A 385 17.13 15.11 -5.52
CA LYS A 385 18.59 15.23 -5.59
C LYS A 385 19.10 16.41 -4.75
N ILE A 386 18.37 17.52 -4.81
CA ILE A 386 18.61 18.72 -3.98
C ILE A 386 18.33 18.42 -2.50
N LEU A 387 17.28 17.64 -2.17
CA LEU A 387 16.96 17.29 -0.78
C LEU A 387 18.07 16.52 -0.08
N ARG A 388 18.66 15.51 -0.73
CA ARG A 388 19.73 14.69 -0.14
C ARG A 388 21.01 15.49 0.04
N HIS A 389 21.34 16.32 -0.96
CA HIS A 389 22.48 17.23 -0.93
C HIS A 389 22.33 18.25 0.21
N GLU A 390 21.20 18.95 0.27
CA GLU A 390 20.92 19.98 1.29
C GLU A 390 20.75 19.39 2.69
N LEU A 391 20.13 18.21 2.87
CA LEU A 391 20.01 17.56 4.18
C LEU A 391 21.37 17.14 4.77
N MET A 392 22.32 16.69 3.94
CA MET A 392 23.67 16.34 4.40
C MET A 392 24.55 17.57 4.60
N HIS A 393 24.40 18.61 3.77
CA HIS A 393 24.99 19.92 4.03
C HIS A 393 24.47 20.50 5.35
N VAL A 394 23.16 20.46 5.60
CA VAL A 394 22.54 20.89 6.86
C VAL A 394 23.01 20.02 8.02
N TYR A 395 23.10 18.69 7.88
CA TYR A 395 23.61 17.80 8.93
C TYR A 395 25.07 18.09 9.30
N LEU A 396 25.97 18.20 8.33
CA LEU A 396 27.40 18.47 8.55
C LEU A 396 27.64 19.92 9.02
N THR A 397 26.86 20.89 8.52
CA THR A 397 26.91 22.29 8.94
C THR A 397 26.34 22.47 10.36
N LEU A 398 25.25 21.79 10.71
CA LEU A 398 24.72 21.76 12.07
C LEU A 398 25.66 21.02 13.03
N TRP A 399 26.34 19.96 12.58
CA TRP A 399 27.35 19.26 13.37
C TRP A 399 28.59 20.15 13.64
N GLY A 400 29.02 20.92 12.63
CA GLY A 400 30.07 21.95 12.74
C GLY A 400 29.68 23.14 13.62
N ARG A 401 28.44 23.66 13.49
CA ARG A 401 27.93 24.78 14.32
C ARG A 401 27.54 24.39 15.74
N LYS A 402 27.17 23.13 16.00
CA LYS A 402 26.91 22.63 17.36
C LYS A 402 28.17 22.70 18.24
N ASN A 403 29.36 22.94 17.67
CA ASN A 403 30.63 23.02 18.40
C ASN A 403 31.67 24.03 17.80
N ASP A 404 31.26 25.01 16.99
CA ASP A 404 32.14 26.03 16.37
C ASP A 404 33.37 25.52 15.56
N VAL A 405 33.30 24.34 14.94
CA VAL A 405 34.44 23.79 14.16
C VAL A 405 34.23 23.96 12.64
N PRO A 406 35.13 24.65 11.91
CA PRO A 406 35.04 24.77 10.45
C PRO A 406 35.60 23.53 9.75
N VAL A 407 34.80 22.96 8.84
CA VAL A 407 35.14 21.77 8.03
C VAL A 407 35.55 22.20 6.61
N PRO A 408 36.64 21.66 6.01
CA PRO A 408 37.14 22.10 4.69
C PRO A 408 36.23 21.70 3.52
N LEU A 409 36.07 22.59 2.53
CA LEU A 409 35.15 22.43 1.39
C LEU A 409 35.41 21.18 0.53
N TRP A 410 36.67 20.77 0.37
CA TRP A 410 37.02 19.58 -0.42
C TRP A 410 36.67 18.25 0.29
N VAL A 411 36.58 18.25 1.62
CA VAL A 411 36.09 17.08 2.40
C VAL A 411 34.57 16.98 2.26
N HIS A 412 33.88 18.12 2.22
CA HIS A 412 32.45 18.17 1.89
C HIS A 412 32.17 17.63 0.49
N GLU A 413 32.86 18.14 -0.52
CA GLU A 413 32.67 17.73 -1.92
C GLU A 413 33.11 16.28 -2.18
N GLY A 414 34.18 15.81 -1.53
CA GLY A 414 34.65 14.43 -1.66
C GLY A 414 33.68 13.39 -1.08
N LEU A 415 33.08 13.66 0.08
CA LEU A 415 32.09 12.78 0.70
C LEU A 415 30.71 12.87 0.03
N ALA A 416 30.30 14.07 -0.39
CA ALA A 416 29.07 14.26 -1.15
C ALA A 416 29.16 13.59 -2.52
N GLY A 417 30.26 13.80 -3.25
CA GLY A 417 30.52 13.20 -4.55
C GLY A 417 30.68 11.66 -4.52
N TRP A 418 31.12 11.09 -3.39
CA TRP A 418 31.16 9.63 -3.19
C TRP A 418 29.75 9.02 -3.16
N PHE A 419 28.78 9.70 -2.54
CA PHE A 419 27.38 9.26 -2.53
C PHE A 419 26.65 9.53 -3.85
N GLU A 420 27.06 10.56 -4.62
CA GLU A 420 26.52 10.84 -5.95
C GLU A 420 26.78 9.73 -6.98
N ARG A 421 27.83 8.92 -6.81
CA ARG A 421 28.26 7.91 -7.80
C ARG A 421 27.74 6.49 -7.58
N ILE A 422 26.83 6.25 -6.64
CA ILE A 422 26.20 4.94 -6.49
C ILE A 422 24.76 4.96 -7.01
N PRO A 423 24.54 4.53 -8.25
CA PRO A 423 23.29 3.92 -8.67
C PRO A 423 23.49 2.41 -8.91
N GLY A 424 22.72 1.57 -8.22
CA GLY A 424 22.43 0.17 -8.59
C GLY A 424 23.61 -0.76 -8.91
N LYS A 425 23.98 -1.62 -7.94
CA LYS A 425 24.90 -2.79 -8.00
C LYS A 425 26.40 -2.49 -8.19
N ILE A 426 27.23 -2.97 -7.26
CA ILE A 426 28.69 -3.10 -7.42
C ILE A 426 29.04 -4.59 -7.50
N PHE A 427 29.61 -5.03 -8.62
CA PHE A 427 30.31 -6.32 -8.76
C PHE A 427 31.79 -6.12 -8.43
N PHE A 428 32.39 -7.02 -7.65
CA PHE A 428 33.84 -7.08 -7.47
C PHE A 428 34.48 -7.93 -8.58
N PRO A 429 35.30 -7.36 -9.48
CA PRO A 429 36.12 -8.18 -10.37
C PRO A 429 37.28 -8.79 -9.57
N ALA A 430 37.46 -10.10 -9.65
CA ALA A 430 38.40 -10.91 -8.85
C ALA A 430 39.91 -10.64 -9.11
N PHE A 431 40.27 -9.61 -9.87
CA PHE A 431 41.63 -9.34 -10.32
C PHE A 431 41.97 -7.85 -10.24
N LEU A 432 41.99 -7.28 -9.04
CA LEU A 432 42.52 -5.93 -8.83
C LEU A 432 43.93 -6.05 -8.21
N LYS A 433 44.94 -5.57 -8.93
CA LYS A 433 46.28 -5.39 -8.36
C LYS A 433 46.25 -4.17 -7.42
N PRO A 434 46.77 -4.25 -6.19
CA PRO A 434 46.78 -3.14 -5.25
C PRO A 434 47.59 -1.96 -5.80
N VAL A 435 46.98 -0.78 -5.82
CA VAL A 435 47.60 0.48 -6.26
C VAL A 435 47.96 1.27 -5.01
N ASP A 436 49.19 1.80 -4.96
CA ASP A 436 49.63 2.64 -3.85
C ASP A 436 49.02 4.05 -4.03
N PRO A 437 48.10 4.46 -3.15
CA PRO A 437 47.41 5.73 -3.28
C PRO A 437 48.31 6.94 -2.98
N ILE A 438 49.51 6.73 -2.42
CA ILE A 438 50.42 7.80 -2.02
C ILE A 438 51.43 8.16 -3.12
N SER A 439 51.81 7.21 -3.97
CA SER A 439 52.83 7.42 -5.02
C SER A 439 52.28 7.90 -6.37
N PHE A 440 50.95 7.98 -6.54
CA PHE A 440 50.33 8.51 -7.74
C PHE A 440 50.18 10.03 -7.63
N SER A 441 51.13 10.76 -8.22
CA SER A 441 51.09 12.23 -8.27
C SER A 441 50.15 12.79 -9.34
N ASP A 442 49.56 11.97 -10.21
CA ASP A 442 48.53 12.40 -11.15
C ASP A 442 47.46 11.31 -11.33
N TYR A 443 46.19 11.71 -11.40
CA TYR A 443 45.04 10.82 -11.57
C TYR A 443 45.23 9.86 -12.76
N PRO A 444 45.08 8.54 -12.60
CA PRO A 444 45.26 7.61 -13.71
C PRO A 444 44.03 7.55 -14.60
N SER A 445 44.23 7.57 -15.92
CA SER A 445 43.20 7.55 -16.96
C SER A 445 42.60 6.17 -17.28
N LYS A 446 42.72 5.17 -16.40
CA LYS A 446 42.15 3.82 -16.61
C LYS A 446 41.19 3.41 -15.49
N GLU A 447 39.96 3.08 -15.89
CA GLU A 447 38.79 2.86 -15.03
C GLU A 447 38.96 1.75 -13.96
N SER A 448 39.73 0.68 -14.24
CA SER A 448 39.98 -0.37 -13.24
C SER A 448 40.97 0.05 -12.14
N ILE A 449 41.86 1.00 -12.43
CA ILE A 449 42.81 1.57 -11.48
C ILE A 449 42.04 2.45 -10.48
N LEU A 450 41.05 3.20 -10.95
CA LEU A 450 40.16 4.02 -10.11
C LEU A 450 39.34 3.16 -9.13
N LYS A 451 38.72 2.06 -9.57
CA LYS A 451 37.94 1.18 -8.68
C LYS A 451 38.82 0.53 -7.59
N SER A 452 40.03 0.11 -7.95
CA SER A 452 41.02 -0.42 -7.00
C SER A 452 41.52 0.63 -6.01
N PHE A 453 41.71 1.85 -6.49
CA PHE A 453 42.14 2.99 -5.70
C PHE A 453 41.11 3.34 -4.62
N TYR A 454 39.84 3.52 -4.99
CA TYR A 454 38.79 3.86 -4.03
C TYR A 454 38.57 2.76 -2.99
N PHE A 455 38.65 1.49 -3.39
CA PHE A 455 38.59 0.36 -2.45
C PHE A 455 39.75 0.39 -1.46
N SER A 456 40.97 0.66 -1.93
CA SER A 456 42.17 0.71 -1.08
C SER A 456 42.14 1.92 -0.15
N CYS A 457 41.68 3.08 -0.62
CA CYS A 457 41.47 4.26 0.22
C CYS A 457 40.41 4.00 1.29
N ALA A 458 39.28 3.39 0.95
CA ALA A 458 38.26 3.02 1.93
C ALA A 458 38.83 2.07 2.99
N HIS A 459 39.56 1.04 2.56
CA HIS A 459 40.21 0.10 3.48
C HIS A 459 41.30 0.75 4.33
N PHE A 460 42.00 1.75 3.79
CA PHE A 460 42.97 2.55 4.53
C PHE A 460 42.29 3.35 5.63
N PHE A 461 41.20 4.05 5.30
CA PHE A 461 40.44 4.83 6.27
C PHE A 461 39.82 3.96 7.34
N PHE A 462 39.26 2.79 7.02
CA PHE A 462 38.76 1.86 8.03
C PHE A 462 39.87 1.31 8.93
N PHE A 463 41.05 1.03 8.36
CA PHE A 463 42.17 0.54 9.15
C PHE A 463 42.74 1.62 10.06
N LEU A 464 42.79 2.87 9.58
CA LEU A 464 43.12 4.03 10.40
C LEU A 464 42.07 4.23 11.49
N ASP A 465 40.78 4.28 11.18
CA ASP A 465 39.68 4.44 12.14
C ASP A 465 39.69 3.35 13.21
N LYS A 466 40.17 2.14 12.88
CA LYS A 466 40.37 1.08 13.87
C LYS A 466 41.58 1.30 14.80
N ARG A 467 42.66 1.91 14.30
CA ARG A 467 43.93 2.15 15.03
C ARG A 467 43.89 3.44 15.84
N ILE A 468 43.42 4.49 15.20
CA ILE A 468 43.13 5.81 15.75
C ILE A 468 41.69 6.11 15.33
N PRO A 469 40.71 6.00 16.26
CA PRO A 469 39.30 6.28 15.97
C PRO A 469 39.15 7.64 15.30
N LEU A 470 39.02 7.66 13.98
CA LEU A 470 39.19 8.86 13.15
C LEU A 470 38.00 9.76 13.37
N LYS A 471 36.82 9.19 13.57
CA LYS A 471 35.59 9.91 13.90
C LYS A 471 35.74 10.70 15.21
N GLU A 472 36.41 10.13 16.20
CA GLU A 472 36.59 10.72 17.54
C GLU A 472 37.77 11.69 17.56
N ASN A 473 38.84 11.39 16.82
CA ASN A 473 40.07 12.21 16.76
C ASN A 473 40.07 13.20 15.58
N PHE A 474 38.96 13.31 14.85
CA PHE A 474 38.87 14.11 13.62
C PHE A 474 39.20 15.59 13.85
N ARG A 475 38.72 16.14 14.96
CA ARG A 475 38.97 17.54 15.32
C ARG A 475 40.44 17.80 15.61
N GLU A 476 41.08 16.94 16.37
CA GLU A 476 42.50 17.02 16.71
C GLU A 476 43.36 16.88 15.45
N LEU A 477 43.04 15.91 14.60
CA LEU A 477 43.68 15.73 13.30
C LEU A 477 43.57 17.00 12.44
N LEU A 478 42.38 17.58 12.33
CA LEU A 478 42.16 18.81 11.55
C LEU A 478 42.98 20.00 12.07
N GLU A 479 43.12 20.15 13.39
CA GLU A 479 43.95 21.21 13.99
C GLU A 479 45.44 20.98 13.74
N MET A 480 45.94 19.74 13.85
CA MET A 480 47.34 19.42 13.55
C MET A 480 47.67 19.66 12.07
N VAL A 481 46.76 19.29 11.16
CA VAL A 481 46.90 19.54 9.72
C VAL A 481 46.91 21.05 9.42
N LYS A 482 46.06 21.84 10.08
CA LYS A 482 46.03 23.30 9.91
C LYS A 482 47.35 23.96 10.33
N HIS A 483 47.95 23.49 11.43
CA HIS A 483 49.19 24.05 11.95
C HIS A 483 50.42 23.69 11.10
N GLU A 484 50.59 22.44 10.71
CA GLU A 484 51.80 22.00 10.01
C GLU A 484 51.66 21.93 8.48
N LYS A 485 50.44 22.05 7.95
CA LYS A 485 50.08 21.91 6.53
C LYS A 485 50.49 20.56 5.89
N ASN A 486 50.89 19.58 6.69
CA ASN A 486 51.25 18.25 6.22
C ASN A 486 50.46 17.17 6.98
N TRP A 487 49.40 16.69 6.35
CA TRP A 487 48.48 15.72 6.94
C TRP A 487 49.10 14.35 7.21
N LYS A 488 50.15 13.96 6.47
CA LYS A 488 50.84 12.68 6.70
C LYS A 488 51.57 12.69 8.04
N LYS A 489 52.22 13.82 8.35
CA LYS A 489 52.89 14.01 9.64
C LYS A 489 51.87 14.08 10.77
N ALA A 490 50.76 14.80 10.60
CA ALA A 490 49.68 14.85 11.58
C ALA A 490 49.06 13.47 11.91
N ILE A 491 48.81 12.63 10.90
CA ILE A 491 48.35 11.26 11.13
C ILE A 491 49.45 10.39 11.78
N GLY A 492 50.71 10.56 11.37
CA GLY A 492 51.85 9.87 12.00
C GLY A 492 51.98 10.23 13.48
N ASP A 493 51.86 11.51 13.81
CA ASP A 493 51.92 12.00 15.19
C ASP A 493 50.74 11.46 16.03
N LEU A 494 49.53 11.37 15.47
CA LEU A 494 48.37 10.73 16.13
C LEU A 494 48.57 9.23 16.34
N LEU A 495 49.14 8.54 15.35
CA LEU A 495 49.53 7.14 15.47
C LEU A 495 50.75 6.94 16.39
N LYS A 496 51.44 8.04 16.75
CA LYS A 496 52.75 8.08 17.41
C LYS A 496 53.79 7.21 16.70
N GLU A 497 53.74 7.16 15.38
CA GLU A 497 54.67 6.40 14.55
C GLU A 497 54.87 7.10 13.20
N ASP A 498 55.99 6.82 12.52
CA ASP A 498 56.19 7.35 11.18
C ASP A 498 55.12 6.83 10.21
N PHE A 499 54.40 7.77 9.59
CA PHE A 499 53.25 7.46 8.74
C PHE A 499 53.66 6.68 7.49
N GLU A 500 54.83 6.97 6.90
CA GLU A 500 55.29 6.25 5.71
C GLU A 500 55.64 4.79 6.04
N ALA A 501 56.29 4.56 7.19
CA ALA A 501 56.57 3.23 7.69
C ALA A 501 55.29 2.44 8.03
N PHE A 502 54.30 3.09 8.66
CA PHE A 502 52.97 2.52 8.92
C PHE A 502 52.26 2.15 7.61
N HIS A 503 52.18 3.10 6.69
CA HIS A 503 51.52 2.91 5.41
C HIS A 503 52.15 1.78 4.62
N LYS A 504 53.48 1.66 4.59
CA LYS A 504 54.17 0.56 3.90
C LYS A 504 53.82 -0.82 4.48
N ARG A 505 53.66 -0.93 5.81
CA ARG A 505 53.20 -2.17 6.48
C ARG A 505 51.74 -2.49 6.15
N TRP A 506 50.86 -1.51 6.28
CA TRP A 506 49.44 -1.67 5.92
C TRP A 506 49.28 -2.06 4.45
N PHE A 507 50.00 -1.41 3.54
CA PHE A 507 49.92 -1.67 2.12
C PHE A 507 50.42 -3.08 1.76
N SER A 508 51.41 -3.59 2.48
CA SER A 508 51.85 -4.99 2.38
C SER A 508 50.77 -5.97 2.87
N HIS A 509 50.02 -5.61 3.91
CA HIS A 509 48.89 -6.41 4.40
C HIS A 509 47.72 -6.45 3.39
N VAL A 510 47.37 -5.31 2.79
CA VAL A 510 46.36 -5.25 1.73
C VAL A 510 46.78 -6.10 0.52
N LYS A 511 48.06 -6.07 0.15
CA LYS A 511 48.61 -6.97 -0.88
C LYS A 511 48.45 -8.45 -0.54
N LEU A 512 48.70 -8.85 0.70
CA LEU A 512 48.55 -10.23 1.15
C LEU A 512 47.07 -10.69 1.15
N VAL A 513 46.16 -9.86 1.66
CA VAL A 513 44.72 -10.16 1.68
C VAL A 513 44.18 -10.26 0.25
N SER A 514 44.58 -9.34 -0.63
CA SER A 514 44.26 -9.41 -2.06
C SER A 514 44.78 -10.70 -2.70
N PHE A 515 46.01 -11.11 -2.40
CA PHE A 515 46.58 -12.37 -2.87
C PHE A 515 45.79 -13.60 -2.37
N LEU A 516 45.43 -13.65 -1.08
CA LEU A 516 44.66 -14.76 -0.49
C LEU A 516 43.24 -14.85 -1.04
N ILE A 517 42.57 -13.73 -1.30
CA ILE A 517 41.25 -13.70 -1.95
C ILE A 517 41.38 -14.24 -3.39
N SER A 518 42.40 -13.81 -4.13
CA SER A 518 42.67 -14.34 -5.47
C SER A 518 43.12 -15.80 -5.48
N PHE A 519 43.70 -16.32 -4.40
CA PHE A 519 44.05 -17.74 -4.24
C PHE A 519 42.82 -18.57 -3.89
N GLY A 520 41.99 -18.13 -2.94
CA GLY A 520 40.73 -18.77 -2.56
C GLY A 520 39.72 -18.83 -3.72
N ALA A 521 39.65 -17.78 -4.55
CA ALA A 521 38.83 -17.79 -5.75
C ALA A 521 39.31 -18.83 -6.80
N ARG A 522 40.62 -19.08 -6.88
CA ARG A 522 41.17 -20.17 -7.71
C ARG A 522 40.85 -21.54 -7.14
N CYS A 523 40.93 -21.71 -5.81
CA CYS A 523 40.57 -22.96 -5.14
C CYS A 523 39.06 -23.29 -5.21
N TYR A 524 38.20 -22.26 -5.20
CA TYR A 524 36.74 -22.43 -5.32
C TYR A 524 36.32 -22.86 -6.73
N ASN A 525 37.02 -22.38 -7.76
CA ASN A 525 36.80 -22.83 -9.14
C ASN A 525 37.27 -24.28 -9.38
N SER A 526 38.29 -24.76 -8.65
CA SER A 526 38.72 -26.18 -8.70
C SER A 526 37.81 -27.15 -7.92
N SER A 527 36.86 -26.67 -7.12
CA SER A 527 35.87 -27.52 -6.41
C SER A 527 34.52 -27.66 -7.13
N VAL A 528 34.36 -27.02 -8.29
CA VAL A 528 33.16 -27.12 -9.14
C VAL A 528 33.37 -28.15 -10.28
N GLU A 529 34.60 -28.65 -10.48
CA GLU A 529 34.90 -29.78 -11.35
C GLU A 529 34.91 -31.08 -10.53
N GLY A 530 33.77 -31.77 -10.52
CA GLY A 530 33.55 -32.99 -9.74
C GLY A 530 32.23 -33.71 -10.03
N CYS A 531 31.76 -33.67 -11.27
CA CYS A 531 30.88 -34.66 -11.89
C CYS A 531 31.33 -34.76 -13.35
N GLU A 532 32.25 -35.73 -13.52
CA GLU A 532 33.10 -36.11 -14.66
C GLU A 532 33.94 -35.02 -15.32
#